data_AF-A0A7Z1R3Q8-F1
#
_entry.id   AF-A0A7Z1R3Q8-F1
#
_cell.length_a   1.000
_cell.length_b   1.000
_cell.length_c   1.000
_cell.angle_alpha   90.00
_cell.angle_beta   90.00
_cell.angle_gamma   90.00
#
_symmetry.space_group_name_H-M   'P 1'
#
loop_
_entity.id
_entity.type
_entity.pdbx_description
1 polymer ?
#
loop_
_entity_poly.entity_id
_entity_poly.type
_entity_poly.pdbx_seq_one_letter_code
_entity_poly.pdbx_strand_id
1 'polypeptide(L)'
;AAEGPSEEELAEERLAQAGAFRVALATNGGVARELVAALTAGEPVAALDRYPERLLEVTREAVVEAIRRHLHPEQLVMTVAGTLPPAPKV
;
A
#
# COMPACT_ATOMS: atom_id res chain seq x y z
N ALA A 1 13.22 -13.24 0.03
CA ALA A 1 11.98 -12.50 -0.30
C ALA A 1 11.03 -13.26 -1.26
N ALA A 2 11.30 -14.53 -1.63
CA ALA A 2 10.54 -15.23 -2.68
C ALA A 2 9.14 -15.74 -2.26
N GLU A 3 8.82 -15.74 -0.96
CA GLU A 3 7.63 -16.42 -0.42
C GLU A 3 6.54 -15.47 0.10
N GLY A 4 6.78 -14.15 0.13
CA GLY A 4 5.88 -13.15 0.73
C GLY A 4 5.95 -13.08 2.26
N PRO A 5 5.10 -12.27 2.91
CA PRO A 5 5.09 -12.09 4.37
C PRO A 5 4.66 -13.38 5.09
N SER A 6 4.93 -13.50 6.38
CA SER A 6 4.30 -14.50 7.26
C SER A 6 2.83 -14.16 7.53
N GLU A 7 2.07 -15.11 8.08
CA GLU A 7 0.68 -14.86 8.49
C GLU A 7 0.58 -13.84 9.62
N GLU A 8 1.54 -13.86 10.56
CA GLU A 8 1.60 -12.91 11.67
C GLU A 8 1.88 -11.49 11.18
N GLU A 9 2.92 -11.30 10.36
CA GLU A 9 3.22 -9.99 9.75
C GLU A 9 2.04 -9.45 8.94
N LEU A 10 1.35 -10.32 8.20
CA LEU A 10 0.19 -9.91 7.43
C LEU A 10 -1.01 -9.55 8.32
N ALA A 11 -1.27 -10.30 9.38
CA ALA A 11 -2.34 -9.99 10.33
C ALA A 11 -2.09 -8.64 11.04
N GLU A 12 -0.85 -8.39 11.46
CA GLU A 12 -0.43 -7.11 12.05
C GLU A 12 -0.61 -5.95 11.06
N GLU A 13 -0.14 -6.12 9.82
CA GLU A 13 -0.21 -5.05 8.81
C GLU A 13 -1.65 -4.73 8.42
N ARG A 14 -2.55 -5.73 8.29
CA ARG A 14 -3.98 -5.49 8.03
C ARG A 14 -4.61 -4.62 9.12
N LEU A 15 -4.32 -4.91 10.39
CA LEU A 15 -4.82 -4.14 11.53
C LEU A 15 -4.24 -2.73 11.56
N ALA A 16 -2.92 -2.60 11.33
CA ALA A 16 -2.23 -1.33 11.29
C ALA A 16 -2.80 -0.41 10.20
N GLN A 17 -2.97 -0.91 8.99
CA GLN A 17 -3.50 -0.15 7.85
C GLN A 17 -4.99 0.20 8.05
N ALA A 18 -5.80 -0.70 8.59
CA ALA A 18 -7.23 -0.44 8.86
C ALA A 18 -7.40 0.62 9.94
N GLY A 19 -6.56 0.57 10.98
CA GLY A 19 -6.49 1.58 12.03
C GLY A 19 -6.02 2.93 11.51
N ALA A 20 -4.95 2.96 10.72
CA ALA A 20 -4.40 4.17 10.13
C ALA A 20 -5.42 4.89 9.24
N PHE A 21 -6.19 4.16 8.45
CA PHE A 21 -7.26 4.73 7.63
C PHE A 21 -8.33 5.42 8.49
N ARG A 22 -8.77 4.80 9.58
CA ARG A 22 -9.75 5.41 10.52
C ARG A 22 -9.19 6.67 11.17
N VAL A 23 -7.92 6.66 11.58
CA VAL A 23 -7.25 7.84 12.15
C VAL A 23 -7.15 8.95 11.10
N ALA A 24 -6.87 8.63 9.85
CA ALA A 24 -6.80 9.61 8.78
C ALA A 24 -8.15 10.32 8.58
N LEU A 25 -9.28 9.60 8.72
CA LEU A 25 -10.62 10.16 8.62
C LEU A 25 -11.05 11.01 9.83
N ALA A 26 -10.25 11.10 10.90
CA ALA A 26 -10.58 11.90 12.09
C ALA A 26 -10.51 13.42 11.86
N THR A 27 -10.14 13.87 10.67
CA THR A 27 -10.05 15.29 10.31
C THR A 27 -10.79 15.58 9.00
N ASN A 28 -11.34 16.80 8.87
CA ASN A 28 -12.00 17.22 7.63
C ASN A 28 -11.06 17.15 6.42
N GLY A 29 -9.77 17.49 6.61
CA GLY A 29 -8.76 17.39 5.56
C GLY A 29 -8.51 15.95 5.11
N GLY A 30 -8.47 15.01 6.05
CA GLY A 30 -8.32 13.59 5.75
C GLY A 30 -9.53 13.00 5.03
N VAL A 31 -10.75 13.36 5.45
CA VAL A 31 -11.99 12.97 4.75
C VAL A 31 -11.98 13.51 3.31
N ALA A 32 -11.66 14.80 3.13
CA ALA A 32 -11.59 15.39 1.79
C ALA A 32 -10.56 14.70 0.89
N ARG A 33 -9.39 14.35 1.44
CA ARG A 33 -8.34 13.62 0.71
C ARG A 33 -8.83 12.24 0.25
N GLU A 34 -9.46 11.46 1.12
CA GLU A 34 -9.97 10.13 0.77
C GLU A 34 -11.14 10.18 -0.22
N LEU A 35 -12.02 11.19 -0.11
CA LEU A 35 -13.07 11.42 -1.10
C LEU A 35 -12.49 11.68 -2.49
N VAL A 36 -11.47 12.54 -2.59
CA VAL A 36 -10.81 12.82 -3.88
C VAL A 36 -10.15 11.55 -4.42
N ALA A 37 -9.46 10.77 -3.58
CA ALA A 37 -8.83 9.53 -3.99
C ALA A 37 -9.85 8.54 -4.56
N ALA A 38 -10.94 8.27 -3.84
CA ALA A 38 -12.00 7.36 -4.27
C ALA A 38 -12.66 7.81 -5.58
N LEU A 39 -13.07 9.08 -5.68
CA LEU A 39 -13.75 9.60 -6.86
C LEU A 39 -12.84 9.62 -8.10
N THR A 40 -11.55 9.92 -7.92
CA THR A 40 -10.57 9.91 -9.02
C THR A 40 -10.30 8.47 -9.51
N ALA A 41 -10.36 7.49 -8.62
CA ALA A 41 -10.30 6.08 -8.95
C ALA A 41 -11.61 5.52 -9.55
N GLY A 42 -12.68 6.33 -9.62
CA GLY A 42 -14.00 5.89 -10.08
C GLY A 42 -14.76 5.03 -9.06
N GLU A 43 -14.32 5.02 -7.79
CA GLU A 43 -15.01 4.30 -6.72
C GLU A 43 -16.19 5.12 -6.15
N PRO A 44 -17.29 4.47 -5.73
CA PRO A 44 -18.36 5.14 -5.03
C PRO A 44 -17.90 5.61 -3.65
N VAL A 45 -18.50 6.68 -3.11
CA VAL A 45 -18.18 7.20 -1.77
C VAL A 45 -18.30 6.13 -0.67
N ALA A 46 -19.26 5.20 -0.80
CA ALA A 46 -19.43 4.06 0.10
C ALA A 46 -18.21 3.12 0.17
N ALA A 47 -17.21 3.29 -0.71
CA ALA A 47 -15.95 2.58 -0.62
C ALA A 47 -15.13 2.99 0.61
N LEU A 48 -15.27 4.21 1.12
CA LEU A 48 -14.57 4.65 2.33
C LEU A 48 -14.99 3.81 3.54
N ASP A 49 -16.29 3.51 3.67
CA ASP A 49 -16.80 2.68 4.77
C ASP A 49 -16.30 1.23 4.66
N ARG A 50 -16.25 0.69 3.43
CA ARG A 50 -15.85 -0.69 3.16
C ARG A 50 -14.34 -0.90 3.11
N TYR A 51 -13.55 0.17 2.97
CA TYR A 51 -12.10 0.06 2.79
C TYR A 51 -11.41 -0.72 3.92
N PRO A 52 -11.68 -0.43 5.22
CA PRO A 52 -11.12 -1.23 6.31
C PRO A 52 -11.54 -2.70 6.27
N GLU A 53 -12.79 -2.99 5.87
CA GLU A 53 -13.30 -4.37 5.78
C GLU A 53 -12.55 -5.15 4.70
N ARG A 54 -12.43 -4.58 3.50
CA ARG A 54 -11.68 -5.18 2.37
C ARG A 54 -10.24 -5.49 2.75
N LEU A 55 -9.62 -4.61 3.54
CA LEU A 55 -8.24 -4.76 3.98
C LEU A 55 -8.06 -5.91 4.97
N LEU A 56 -9.00 -6.09 5.90
CA LEU A 56 -8.98 -7.20 6.87
C LEU A 56 -9.21 -8.57 6.18
N GLU A 57 -9.91 -8.57 5.05
CA GLU A 57 -10.19 -9.77 4.23
C GLU A 57 -9.06 -10.19 3.29
N VAL A 58 -8.04 -9.34 3.08
CA VAL A 58 -6.89 -9.66 2.21
C VAL A 58 -6.26 -10.98 2.66
N THR A 59 -5.92 -11.89 1.75
CA THR A 59 -5.24 -13.14 2.12
C THR A 59 -3.75 -13.11 1.83
N ARG A 60 -2.98 -14.00 2.46
CA ARG A 60 -1.54 -14.14 2.19
C ARG A 60 -1.28 -14.52 0.74
N GLU A 61 -2.10 -15.41 0.19
CA GLU A 61 -2.01 -15.84 -1.20
C GLU A 61 -2.21 -14.66 -2.16
N ALA A 62 -3.20 -13.80 -1.88
CA ALA A 62 -3.46 -12.61 -2.69
C ALA A 62 -2.28 -11.63 -2.67
N VAL A 63 -1.63 -11.45 -1.51
CA VAL A 63 -0.44 -10.60 -1.37
C VAL A 63 0.75 -11.19 -2.13
N VAL A 64 1.02 -12.49 -1.98
CA VAL A 64 2.10 -13.17 -2.72
C VAL A 64 1.90 -13.07 -4.22
N GLU A 65 0.66 -13.27 -4.68
CA GLU A 65 0.30 -13.16 -6.09
C GLU A 65 0.48 -11.73 -6.61
N ALA A 66 0.06 -10.72 -5.84
CA ALA A 66 0.26 -9.31 -6.19
C ALA A 66 1.76 -8.95 -6.27
N ILE A 67 2.57 -9.42 -5.33
CA ILE A 67 4.04 -9.23 -5.34
C ILE A 67 4.62 -9.80 -6.63
N ARG A 68 4.27 -11.04 -6.99
CA ARG A 68 4.78 -11.69 -8.21
C ARG A 68 4.33 -11.00 -9.50
N ARG A 69 3.12 -10.45 -9.50
CA ARG A 69 2.54 -9.76 -10.67
C ARG A 69 3.14 -8.37 -10.91
N HIS A 70 3.53 -7.66 -9.84
CA HIS A 70 3.85 -6.25 -9.93
C HIS A 70 5.31 -5.91 -9.65
N LEU A 71 6.04 -6.76 -8.91
CA LEU A 71 7.45 -6.52 -8.60
C LEU A 71 8.36 -7.31 -9.55
N HIS A 72 8.93 -6.59 -10.49
CA HIS A 72 9.84 -7.08 -11.52
C HIS A 72 11.24 -6.48 -11.29
N PRO A 73 12.18 -7.21 -10.66
CA PRO A 73 13.51 -6.70 -10.32
C PRO A 73 14.27 -6.14 -11.53
N GLU A 74 14.05 -6.73 -12.71
CA GLU A 74 14.64 -6.34 -13.98
C GLU A 74 14.07 -5.03 -14.56
N GLN A 75 12.92 -4.57 -14.07
CA GLN A 75 12.26 -3.33 -14.46
C GLN A 75 12.36 -2.24 -13.38
N LEU A 76 13.17 -2.48 -12.35
CA LEU A 76 13.32 -1.56 -11.24
C LEU A 76 14.06 -0.29 -11.67
N VAL A 77 13.42 0.87 -11.45
CA VAL A 77 14.03 2.18 -11.67
C VAL A 77 14.49 2.73 -10.33
N MET A 78 15.78 3.03 -10.20
CA MET A 78 16.36 3.63 -8.99
C MET A 78 16.78 5.07 -9.25
N THR A 79 16.24 5.99 -8.45
CA THR A 79 16.61 7.42 -8.47
C THR A 79 17.29 7.79 -7.17
N VAL A 80 18.41 8.50 -7.23
CA VAL A 80 19.15 8.97 -6.05
C VAL A 80 19.38 10.48 -6.17
N ALA A 81 19.13 11.22 -5.11
CA ALA A 81 19.29 12.67 -5.07
C ALA A 81 20.19 13.09 -3.89
N GLY A 82 21.09 14.04 -4.12
CA GLY A 82 22.02 14.57 -3.13
C GLY A 82 23.47 14.63 -3.65
N THR A 83 24.42 14.80 -2.74
CA THR A 83 25.86 14.68 -3.04
C THR A 83 26.24 13.21 -3.10
N LEU A 84 26.39 12.68 -4.30
CA LEU A 84 26.74 11.28 -4.49
C LEU A 84 28.26 11.11 -4.60
N PRO A 85 28.83 10.08 -3.95
CA PRO A 85 30.20 9.69 -4.25
C PRO A 85 30.31 9.32 -5.74
N PRO A 86 31.48 9.52 -6.37
CA PRO A 86 31.66 9.14 -7.76
C PRO A 86 31.28 7.67 -7.97
N ALA A 87 30.56 7.40 -9.06
CA ALA A 87 30.09 6.06 -9.37
C ALA A 87 31.28 5.08 -9.37
N PRO A 88 31.11 3.86 -8.81
CA PRO A 88 32.15 2.85 -8.87
C PRO A 88 32.52 2.59 -10.33
N LYS A 89 33.83 2.57 -10.62
CA LYS A 89 34.34 2.19 -11.94
C LYS A 89 34.09 0.69 -12.09
N VAL A 90 33.26 0.34 -13.07
CA VAL A 90 33.04 -1.04 -13.52
C VAL A 90 34.27 -1.54 -14.27
#